data_AF-A0A1Y6BYS6-F1
#
_entry.id   AF-A0A1Y6BYS6-F1
#
_cell.length_a   1.000
_cell.length_b   1.000
_cell.length_c   1.000
_cell.angle_alpha   90.00
_cell.angle_beta   90.00
_cell.angle_gamma   90.00
#
_symmetry.space_group_name_H-M   'P 1'
#
loop_
_entity.id
_entity.type
_entity.pdbx_description
1 polymer ?
#
loop_
_entity_poly.entity_id
_entity_poly.type
_entity_poly.pdbx_seq_one_letter_code
_entity_poly.pdbx_strand_id
1 'polypeptide(L)'
;MIAVDFLEDSSMSRGKFAALFVALGIVSPINALAACDCGSTNSASPCTGSGISVSVTGSDKTITFNWGFNSDGEDAYCGQFASGDYWVAPKAGKPLVVSHISKSGGGGNISADLNPKTESHGLLDGSKGYGSYTASENITPSLPITITSSTHMLPVRFNAGSNIDSAASVVAAVQKAETDTDFCGTKQIVGECAEAYSILTVLSAVPTNNGSRMLRPNMSGESKDLVSLDDLELNRIPTFNAFNGYTAEKLEGAARRWSHHTEVFSLCSIEGKYYSEGGRAFRAHTVSANYAAGVAQAWYNDMASLMSGENPGAEQQLLLAAMLSYGLDIYKAVYNDAGENYRYYCSGAGQFLGKFMPPVFLAALSNNNVYRETLKQEAKNVVGTGYGPNELEQVKEGVDGRLIWGDGAAGLLNPQDVKRYWSELFGGQCYAGASGSCNPNIGKKTTRDPHGYIDGPPAQPGSNYASVVLGPQKSMLAMMMAMPEICETVNDQRLVKYVLRVVRHGVWTQADKCAPPDPRENSNCNVWESGENCTYYGLTWGPKPDNIHQCIENGAGQNGRYPHYDGTAIGVGYKSTQIERAWDEVVGSKNNCSIANRPNPPEGVQITNGS
;
A
#
# COMPACT_ATOMS: atom_id res chain seq x y z
N MET A 1 27.24 -13.93 13.95
CA MET A 1 27.24 -14.89 15.07
C MET A 1 27.98 -14.24 16.24
N ILE A 2 27.28 -13.36 16.95
CA ILE A 2 27.66 -12.78 18.25
C ILE A 2 26.32 -12.67 18.97
N ALA A 3 26.11 -13.54 19.97
CA ALA A 3 24.94 -13.55 20.83
C ALA A 3 25.28 -12.73 22.07
N VAL A 4 24.38 -11.83 22.46
CA VAL A 4 24.45 -11.09 23.72
C VAL A 4 23.26 -11.54 24.54
N ASP A 5 23.55 -12.34 25.58
CA ASP A 5 22.63 -12.71 26.64
C ASP A 5 22.39 -11.49 27.55
N PHE A 6 21.12 -11.22 27.86
CA PHE A 6 20.74 -10.40 29.01
C PHE A 6 20.05 -11.29 30.03
N LEU A 7 20.71 -11.41 31.18
CA LEU A 7 20.21 -12.06 32.39
C LEU A 7 19.13 -11.19 33.05
N GLU A 8 18.00 -11.83 33.34
CA GLU A 8 17.00 -11.39 34.31
C GLU A 8 17.62 -11.37 35.71
N ASP A 9 17.38 -10.31 36.48
CA ASP A 9 17.51 -10.38 37.93
C ASP A 9 16.28 -9.76 38.61
N SER A 10 15.94 -10.38 39.73
CA SER A 10 14.61 -10.41 40.32
C SER A 10 14.58 -9.70 41.68
N SER A 11 13.35 -9.33 42.07
CA SER A 11 12.91 -8.98 43.42
C SER A 11 13.14 -7.54 43.91
N MET A 12 12.03 -6.80 44.07
CA MET A 12 11.87 -5.87 45.20
C MET A 12 10.42 -5.85 45.71
N SER A 13 10.30 -6.44 46.90
CA SER A 13 9.36 -6.24 48.01
C SER A 13 8.36 -5.07 47.94
N ARG A 14 7.07 -5.42 48.11
CA ARG A 14 5.95 -4.51 48.42
C ARG A 14 6.09 -3.92 49.83
N GLY A 15 6.31 -2.60 49.93
CA GLY A 15 6.25 -1.82 51.17
C GLY A 15 5.20 -0.70 51.07
N LYS A 16 4.24 -0.72 51.99
CA LYS A 16 3.17 0.28 52.16
C LYS A 16 3.76 1.65 52.52
N PHE A 17 3.36 2.71 51.83
CA PHE A 17 3.36 4.08 52.36
C PHE A 17 2.16 4.85 51.78
N ALA A 18 1.20 5.16 52.65
CA ALA A 18 0.16 6.15 52.38
C ALA A 18 0.71 7.51 52.82
N ALA A 19 0.97 8.40 51.86
CA ALA A 19 1.27 9.80 52.11
C ALA A 19 0.21 10.65 51.40
N LEU A 20 -0.63 11.29 52.21
CA LEU A 20 -1.65 12.25 51.80
C LEU A 20 -0.93 13.56 51.44
N PHE A 21 -0.75 13.83 50.15
CA PHE A 21 -0.30 15.14 49.66
C PHE A 21 -1.51 16.02 49.33
N VAL A 22 -1.71 17.06 50.14
CA VAL A 22 -2.58 18.19 49.79
C VAL A 22 -1.76 19.12 48.90
N ALA A 23 -1.96 19.02 47.58
CA ALA A 23 -1.39 19.94 46.60
C ALA A 23 -2.41 21.05 46.31
N LEU A 24 -2.18 22.23 46.89
CA LEU A 24 -2.74 23.50 46.41
C LEU A 24 -2.04 23.84 45.08
N GLY A 25 -2.65 23.42 43.97
CA GLY A 25 -2.18 23.66 42.62
C GLY A 25 -2.51 25.07 42.15
N ILE A 26 -1.47 25.87 41.96
CA ILE A 26 -1.44 27.06 41.13
C ILE A 26 -1.98 26.65 39.74
N VAL A 27 -3.06 27.28 39.30
CA VAL A 27 -3.59 27.14 37.94
C VAL A 27 -2.60 27.83 37.01
N SER A 28 -1.63 27.07 36.47
CA SER A 28 -0.85 27.51 35.33
C SER A 28 -1.81 27.95 34.22
N PRO A 29 -1.55 29.06 33.50
CA PRO A 29 -2.38 29.43 32.37
C PRO A 29 -2.42 28.24 31.42
N ILE A 30 -3.64 27.75 31.20
CA ILE A 30 -3.97 26.76 30.19
C ILE A 30 -3.23 27.21 28.93
N ASN A 31 -2.24 26.43 28.49
CA ASN A 31 -1.60 26.62 27.19
C ASN A 31 -2.76 26.81 26.22
N ALA A 32 -2.88 28.01 25.64
CA ALA A 32 -3.95 28.29 24.70
C ALA A 32 -3.86 27.21 23.64
N LEU A 33 -4.81 26.27 23.67
CA LEU A 33 -4.93 25.24 22.65
C LEU A 33 -4.86 25.97 21.31
N ALA A 34 -4.05 25.47 20.38
CA ALA A 34 -3.98 26.04 19.05
C ALA A 34 -5.41 26.24 18.57
N ALA A 35 -5.72 27.41 18.00
CA ALA A 35 -7.11 27.87 17.92
C ALA A 35 -8.03 26.90 17.14
N CYS A 36 -7.45 26.04 16.29
CA CYS A 36 -8.13 24.97 15.55
C CYS A 36 -8.24 23.61 16.28
N ASP A 37 -7.52 23.41 17.38
CA ASP A 37 -7.55 22.23 18.26
C ASP A 37 -8.37 22.48 19.53
N CYS A 38 -9.39 23.33 19.43
CA CYS A 38 -10.22 23.71 20.57
C CYS A 38 -11.12 22.57 21.10
N GLY A 39 -11.10 21.39 20.46
CA GLY A 39 -11.85 20.20 20.84
C GLY A 39 -13.35 20.27 20.54
N SER A 40 -13.82 21.29 19.80
CA SER A 40 -15.24 21.39 19.48
C SER A 40 -15.67 20.26 18.53
N THR A 41 -16.75 19.58 18.88
CA THR A 41 -17.50 18.67 18.01
C THR A 41 -18.83 19.28 17.55
N ASN A 42 -19.16 20.50 18.00
CA ASN A 42 -20.40 21.18 17.66
C ASN A 42 -20.21 22.04 16.40
N SER A 43 -20.85 21.65 15.29
CA SER A 43 -20.79 22.38 14.02
C SER A 43 -21.40 23.80 14.09
N ALA A 44 -22.22 24.10 15.10
CA ALA A 44 -22.73 25.46 15.35
C ALA A 44 -21.74 26.33 16.12
N SER A 45 -20.67 25.75 16.67
CA SER A 45 -19.61 26.46 17.39
C SER A 45 -18.25 25.83 17.05
N PRO A 46 -17.86 25.84 15.76
CA PRO A 46 -16.58 25.29 15.31
C PRO A 46 -15.41 26.09 15.90
N CYS A 47 -14.25 25.45 15.93
CA CYS A 47 -13.01 26.14 16.23
C CYS A 47 -12.72 27.21 15.15
N THR A 48 -11.98 28.25 15.52
CA THR A 48 -11.60 29.33 14.60
C THR A 48 -10.13 29.65 14.74
N GLY A 49 -9.43 29.88 13.64
CA GLY A 49 -8.03 30.28 13.66
C GLY A 49 -7.53 30.72 12.30
N SER A 50 -6.27 31.15 12.27
CA SER A 50 -5.58 31.63 11.07
C SER A 50 -4.33 30.81 10.71
N GLY A 51 -4.07 29.73 11.44
CA GLY A 51 -3.02 28.78 11.10
C GLY A 51 -2.99 27.55 11.99
N ILE A 52 -2.27 26.53 11.52
CA ILE A 52 -2.02 25.27 12.21
C ILE A 52 -0.57 24.82 11.99
N SER A 53 -0.08 23.96 12.88
CA SER A 53 1.21 23.28 12.73
C SER A 53 1.01 21.77 12.82
N VAL A 54 1.45 21.04 11.80
CA VAL A 54 1.29 19.59 11.69
C VAL A 54 2.66 18.92 11.70
N SER A 55 2.94 18.09 12.71
CA SER A 55 4.24 17.43 12.87
C SER A 55 4.20 15.96 12.43
N VAL A 56 5.03 15.67 11.43
CA VAL A 56 5.32 14.32 10.94
C VAL A 56 6.63 13.85 11.58
N THR A 57 6.51 12.99 12.59
CA THR A 57 7.64 12.46 13.36
C THR A 57 7.94 11.02 12.94
N GLY A 58 9.18 10.81 12.48
CA GLY A 58 9.75 9.50 12.20
C GLY A 58 10.68 9.04 13.32
N SER A 59 11.48 8.00 13.07
CA SER A 59 12.42 7.46 14.06
C SER A 59 13.59 8.39 14.38
N ASP A 60 14.00 9.24 13.43
CA ASP A 60 15.23 10.02 13.47
C ASP A 60 15.00 11.53 13.33
N LYS A 61 13.82 11.96 12.87
CA LYS A 61 13.52 13.36 12.59
C LYS A 61 12.05 13.70 12.81
N THR A 62 11.79 14.99 13.02
CA THR A 62 10.44 15.57 12.96
C THR A 62 10.42 16.68 11.92
N ILE A 63 9.40 16.67 11.08
CA ILE A 63 9.12 17.71 10.10
C ILE A 63 7.77 18.34 10.46
N THR A 64 7.76 19.64 10.68
CA THR A 64 6.54 20.38 10.99
C THR A 64 6.14 21.25 9.81
N PHE A 65 4.93 21.05 9.31
CA PHE A 65 4.30 21.88 8.29
C PHE A 65 3.52 22.99 9.00
N ASN A 66 3.80 24.24 8.66
CA ASN A 66 3.05 25.38 9.17
C ASN A 66 2.17 25.94 8.04
N TRP A 67 0.88 25.96 8.31
CA TRP A 67 -0.14 26.42 7.39
C TRP A 67 -0.72 27.73 7.89
N GLY A 68 -0.84 28.70 7.00
CA GLY A 68 -1.58 29.93 7.25
C GLY A 68 -2.79 30.05 6.35
N PHE A 69 -3.90 30.47 6.91
CA PHE A 69 -5.14 30.71 6.18
C PHE A 69 -5.97 31.79 6.86
N ASN A 70 -6.90 32.37 6.14
CA ASN A 70 -7.88 33.31 6.70
C ASN A 70 -9.13 33.35 5.82
N SER A 71 -10.21 33.88 6.38
CA SER A 71 -11.46 34.14 5.70
C SER A 71 -11.59 35.63 5.38
N ASP A 72 -10.83 36.11 4.39
CA ASP A 72 -10.75 37.53 3.99
C ASP A 72 -10.34 38.44 5.17
N GLY A 73 -9.18 38.14 5.75
CA GLY A 73 -8.59 38.89 6.86
C GLY A 73 -9.08 38.51 8.26
N GLU A 74 -10.11 37.66 8.36
CA GLU A 74 -10.59 37.10 9.64
C GLU A 74 -10.13 35.65 9.85
N ASP A 75 -10.19 35.17 11.09
CA ASP A 75 -10.01 33.74 11.37
C ASP A 75 -11.01 32.91 10.57
N ALA A 76 -10.54 31.83 9.94
CA ALA A 76 -11.38 30.85 9.28
C ALA A 76 -12.03 29.91 10.31
N TYR A 77 -13.05 29.16 9.90
CA TYR A 77 -13.45 27.98 10.66
C TYR A 77 -12.44 26.86 10.41
N CYS A 78 -12.17 26.06 11.43
CA CYS A 78 -11.24 24.94 11.32
C CYS A 78 -11.55 23.83 12.33
N GLY A 79 -10.97 22.66 12.07
CA GLY A 79 -11.05 21.49 12.94
C GLY A 79 -10.31 20.32 12.33
N GLN A 80 -10.56 19.12 12.87
CA GLN A 80 -9.94 17.87 12.42
C GLN A 80 -11.00 16.88 11.95
N PHE A 81 -10.64 16.06 10.97
CA PHE A 81 -11.36 14.86 10.60
C PHE A 81 -11.12 13.74 11.62
N ALA A 82 -11.84 12.63 11.48
CA ALA A 82 -11.63 11.45 12.33
C ALA A 82 -10.19 10.88 12.22
N SER A 83 -9.46 11.14 11.12
CA SER A 83 -8.07 10.76 10.91
C SER A 83 -7.04 11.69 11.58
N GLY A 84 -7.49 12.78 12.20
CA GLY A 84 -6.64 13.86 12.71
C GLY A 84 -6.16 14.84 11.63
N ASP A 85 -6.46 14.59 10.36
CA ASP A 85 -6.18 15.55 9.28
C ASP A 85 -7.03 16.81 9.45
N TYR A 86 -6.48 17.96 9.09
CA TYR A 86 -7.17 19.24 9.28
C TYR A 86 -8.08 19.60 8.12
N TRP A 87 -9.17 20.28 8.47
CA TRP A 87 -10.00 21.02 7.52
C TRP A 87 -10.14 22.48 7.91
N VAL A 88 -10.42 23.30 6.90
CA VAL A 88 -10.71 24.73 7.02
C VAL A 88 -11.92 25.09 6.16
N ALA A 89 -12.72 26.05 6.60
CA ALA A 89 -13.88 26.55 5.87
C ALA A 89 -13.98 28.08 6.04
N PRO A 90 -14.48 28.80 5.02
CA PRO A 90 -14.65 30.24 5.12
C PRO A 90 -15.79 30.61 6.08
N LYS A 91 -15.76 31.84 6.59
CA LYS A 91 -16.94 32.48 7.20
C LYS A 91 -18.02 32.70 6.15
N ALA A 92 -19.28 32.76 6.58
CA ALA A 92 -20.41 32.97 5.70
C ALA A 92 -20.22 34.23 4.83
N GLY A 93 -20.32 34.06 3.50
CA GLY A 93 -20.20 35.16 2.54
C GLY A 93 -18.78 35.63 2.25
N LYS A 94 -17.74 34.93 2.74
CA LYS A 94 -16.34 35.31 2.54
C LYS A 94 -15.55 34.24 1.77
N PRO A 95 -14.52 34.63 1.02
CA PRO A 95 -13.60 33.66 0.43
C PRO A 95 -12.59 33.12 1.46
N LEU A 96 -12.09 31.90 1.23
CA LEU A 96 -10.95 31.37 1.98
C LEU A 96 -9.65 31.70 1.23
N VAL A 97 -8.66 32.18 1.97
CA VAL A 97 -7.31 32.46 1.47
C VAL A 97 -6.31 31.55 2.18
N VAL A 98 -5.53 30.77 1.43
CA VAL A 98 -4.34 30.09 1.96
C VAL A 98 -3.19 31.09 1.82
N SER A 99 -2.70 31.59 2.96
CA SER A 99 -1.78 32.74 3.00
C SER A 99 -0.32 32.35 2.91
N HIS A 100 0.07 31.23 3.54
CA HIS A 100 1.41 30.70 3.46
C HIS A 100 1.45 29.20 3.78
N ILE A 101 2.46 28.53 3.25
CA ILE A 101 2.82 27.16 3.59
C ILE A 101 4.33 27.17 3.82
N SER A 102 4.77 26.71 4.98
CA SER A 102 6.20 26.62 5.31
C SER A 102 6.50 25.36 6.09
N LYS A 103 7.79 25.09 6.31
CA LYS A 103 8.22 23.97 7.15
C LYS A 103 9.27 24.38 8.17
N SER A 104 9.33 23.63 9.26
CA SER A 104 10.49 23.54 10.16
C SER A 104 10.91 22.08 10.30
N GLY A 105 12.22 21.85 10.54
CA GLY A 105 12.78 20.50 10.49
C GLY A 105 12.99 19.96 9.07
N GLY A 106 13.77 18.88 8.98
CA GLY A 106 14.20 18.24 7.73
C GLY A 106 15.11 19.10 6.84
N GLY A 107 15.96 18.46 6.04
CA GLY A 107 16.63 19.13 4.91
C GLY A 107 15.78 18.99 3.65
N GLY A 108 15.66 20.04 2.84
CA GLY A 108 14.99 20.01 1.53
C GLY A 108 13.94 21.10 1.35
N ASN A 109 13.39 21.20 0.13
CA ASN A 109 12.39 22.21 -0.22
C ASN A 109 10.97 21.73 0.11
N ILE A 110 10.07 22.68 0.34
CA ILE A 110 8.63 22.42 0.41
C ILE A 110 7.98 22.87 -0.90
N SER A 111 7.07 22.06 -1.40
CA SER A 111 6.15 22.45 -2.47
C SER A 111 4.75 21.94 -2.15
N ALA A 112 3.75 22.56 -2.78
CA ALA A 112 2.36 22.21 -2.55
C ALA A 112 1.59 22.24 -3.87
N ASP A 113 0.55 21.42 -3.93
CA ASP A 113 -0.34 21.30 -5.07
C ASP A 113 -1.80 21.24 -4.59
N LEU A 114 -2.70 21.78 -5.40
CA LEU A 114 -4.13 21.84 -5.16
C LEU A 114 -4.83 20.77 -6.01
N ASN A 115 -5.40 19.75 -5.36
CA ASN A 115 -6.04 18.60 -6.01
C ASN A 115 -5.10 17.87 -7.00
N PRO A 116 -3.91 17.43 -6.54
CA PRO A 116 -2.87 16.90 -7.42
C PRO A 116 -3.35 15.67 -8.19
N LYS A 117 -2.77 15.45 -9.38
CA LYS A 117 -3.02 14.26 -10.23
C LYS A 117 -1.73 13.45 -10.39
N THR A 118 -1.85 12.15 -10.62
CA THR A 118 -0.68 11.29 -10.82
C THR A 118 0.14 11.69 -12.04
N GLU A 119 -0.50 12.14 -13.12
CA GLU A 119 0.16 12.49 -14.40
C GLU A 119 0.76 13.89 -14.43
N SER A 120 0.35 14.76 -13.52
CA SER A 120 0.80 16.15 -13.45
C SER A 120 0.56 16.68 -12.03
N HIS A 121 1.64 17.04 -11.34
CA HIS A 121 1.57 17.60 -10.00
C HIS A 121 2.70 18.60 -9.69
N GLY A 122 2.45 19.49 -8.73
CA GLY A 122 3.40 20.51 -8.25
C GLY A 122 4.33 20.05 -7.12
N LEU A 123 4.24 18.79 -6.70
CA LEU A 123 5.00 18.25 -5.57
C LEU A 123 6.44 17.90 -5.94
N LEU A 124 7.38 18.11 -5.00
CA LEU A 124 8.84 18.11 -5.20
C LEU A 124 9.30 19.29 -6.07
N ASP A 125 10.48 19.21 -6.69
CA ASP A 125 11.05 20.33 -7.48
C ASP A 125 11.35 19.99 -8.95
N GLY A 126 11.23 18.73 -9.35
CA GLY A 126 11.47 18.27 -10.71
C GLY A 126 12.91 18.40 -11.18
N SER A 127 13.85 18.71 -10.29
CA SER A 127 15.25 19.00 -10.65
C SER A 127 15.97 17.81 -11.28
N LYS A 128 15.44 16.59 -11.11
CA LYS A 128 15.96 15.36 -11.73
C LYS A 128 15.18 14.89 -12.95
N GLY A 129 14.08 15.56 -13.30
CA GLY A 129 13.20 15.12 -14.38
C GLY A 129 12.59 13.74 -14.14
N TYR A 130 12.51 13.31 -12.88
CA TYR A 130 11.88 12.05 -12.49
C TYR A 130 10.44 12.33 -12.07
N GLY A 131 9.51 11.47 -12.47
CA GLY A 131 8.11 11.65 -12.12
C GLY A 131 7.36 12.59 -13.07
N SER A 132 6.27 13.15 -12.57
CA SER A 132 5.28 13.96 -13.29
C SER A 132 5.21 15.40 -12.80
N TYR A 133 6.33 15.90 -12.25
CA TYR A 133 6.43 17.27 -11.77
C TYR A 133 6.07 18.27 -12.88
N THR A 134 5.19 19.20 -12.55
CA THR A 134 4.72 20.29 -13.42
C THR A 134 4.77 21.59 -12.62
N ALA A 135 5.67 22.50 -12.99
CA ALA A 135 5.93 23.72 -12.22
C ALA A 135 4.70 24.64 -12.07
N SER A 136 3.76 24.63 -13.02
CA SER A 136 2.53 25.43 -12.95
C SER A 136 1.52 24.91 -11.93
N GLU A 137 1.63 23.65 -11.51
CA GLU A 137 0.79 23.04 -10.48
C GLU A 137 1.33 23.33 -9.06
N ASN A 138 2.60 23.77 -8.94
CA ASN A 138 3.18 24.13 -7.65
C ASN A 138 2.62 25.49 -7.20
N ILE A 139 1.74 25.49 -6.21
CA ILE A 139 1.08 26.71 -5.74
C ILE A 139 1.94 27.53 -4.77
N THR A 140 3.04 26.97 -4.23
CA THR A 140 3.86 27.65 -3.20
C THR A 140 4.37 29.02 -3.65
N PRO A 141 4.88 29.21 -4.89
CA PRO A 141 5.31 30.53 -5.38
C PRO A 141 4.17 31.52 -5.60
N SER A 142 2.91 31.07 -5.64
CA SER A 142 1.73 31.88 -5.92
C SER A 142 0.92 32.24 -4.68
N LEU A 143 1.40 31.91 -3.48
CA LEU A 143 0.74 32.28 -2.23
C LEU A 143 0.90 33.80 -1.95
N PRO A 144 -0.12 34.48 -1.39
CA PRO A 144 -1.42 33.95 -0.97
C PRO A 144 -2.36 33.63 -2.15
N ILE A 145 -3.13 32.55 -2.05
CA ILE A 145 -4.13 32.15 -3.05
C ILE A 145 -5.54 32.11 -2.47
N THR A 146 -6.52 32.63 -3.21
CA THR A 146 -7.93 32.55 -2.86
C THR A 146 -8.57 31.29 -3.46
N ILE A 147 -9.06 30.39 -2.60
CA ILE A 147 -9.72 29.16 -2.99
C ILE A 147 -11.24 29.38 -3.01
N THR A 148 -11.88 29.08 -4.14
CA THR A 148 -13.31 29.29 -4.38
C THR A 148 -13.95 28.07 -5.01
N SER A 149 -15.26 27.92 -4.83
CA SER A 149 -16.05 26.83 -5.41
C SER A 149 -16.05 26.83 -6.94
N SER A 150 -15.92 28.00 -7.58
CA SER A 150 -15.96 28.13 -9.03
C SER A 150 -14.66 27.76 -9.76
N THR A 151 -13.53 27.77 -9.06
CA THR A 151 -12.21 27.76 -9.71
C THR A 151 -11.33 26.61 -9.21
N HIS A 152 -11.41 26.32 -7.91
CA HIS A 152 -10.39 25.52 -7.23
C HIS A 152 -10.95 24.27 -6.56
N MET A 153 -12.23 24.31 -6.16
CA MET A 153 -12.85 23.21 -5.42
C MET A 153 -13.60 22.29 -6.37
N LEU A 154 -13.57 21.00 -6.07
CA LEU A 154 -14.24 19.96 -6.81
C LEU A 154 -15.59 19.62 -6.16
N PRO A 155 -16.57 19.13 -6.93
CA PRO A 155 -17.86 18.71 -6.39
C PRO A 155 -17.71 17.64 -5.30
N VAL A 156 -18.48 17.78 -4.22
CA VAL A 156 -18.55 16.76 -3.17
C VAL A 156 -19.61 15.70 -3.50
N ARG A 157 -19.25 14.43 -3.30
CA ARG A 157 -20.15 13.28 -3.36
C ARG A 157 -20.33 12.68 -1.98
N PHE A 158 -21.46 12.01 -1.80
CA PHE A 158 -21.90 11.43 -0.52
C PHE A 158 -21.92 12.51 0.56
N ASN A 159 -22.99 13.29 0.57
CA ASN A 159 -23.13 14.35 1.53
C ASN A 159 -23.75 13.78 2.81
N ALA A 160 -22.93 13.50 3.82
CA ALA A 160 -23.36 13.03 5.14
C ALA A 160 -24.07 14.14 5.94
N GLY A 161 -25.11 14.76 5.36
CA GLY A 161 -25.97 15.76 6.01
C GLY A 161 -25.37 17.16 6.16
N SER A 162 -24.31 17.51 5.42
CA SER A 162 -23.64 18.81 5.51
C SER A 162 -24.09 19.80 4.41
N ASN A 163 -23.91 21.11 4.62
CA ASN A 163 -24.09 22.11 3.55
C ASN A 163 -22.83 22.22 2.67
N ILE A 164 -22.02 21.16 2.56
CA ILE A 164 -20.78 21.14 1.79
C ILE A 164 -21.09 20.61 0.39
N ASP A 165 -21.01 21.48 -0.61
CA ASP A 165 -21.21 21.16 -2.02
C ASP A 165 -19.89 20.96 -2.79
N SER A 166 -18.79 21.42 -2.22
CA SER A 166 -17.49 21.46 -2.87
C SER A 166 -16.36 21.39 -1.84
N ALA A 167 -15.23 20.81 -2.25
CA ALA A 167 -14.03 20.70 -1.43
C ALA A 167 -12.75 20.70 -2.28
N ALA A 168 -11.63 21.09 -1.69
CA ALA A 168 -10.31 20.96 -2.27
C ALA A 168 -9.32 20.33 -1.27
N SER A 169 -8.31 19.64 -1.78
CA SER A 169 -7.21 19.12 -0.98
C SER A 169 -5.94 19.86 -1.37
N VAL A 170 -5.34 20.58 -0.44
CA VAL A 170 -4.00 21.16 -0.60
C VAL A 170 -3.01 20.17 -0.02
N VAL A 171 -2.18 19.60 -0.89
CA VAL A 171 -1.18 18.59 -0.52
C VAL A 171 0.17 19.27 -0.51
N ALA A 172 0.83 19.31 0.64
CA ALA A 172 2.21 19.77 0.77
C ALA A 172 3.15 18.57 0.89
N ALA A 173 4.30 18.66 0.22
CA ALA A 173 5.37 17.68 0.28
C ALA A 173 6.68 18.37 0.68
N VAL A 174 7.45 17.74 1.57
CA VAL A 174 8.85 18.11 1.79
C VAL A 174 9.71 17.14 1.01
N GLN A 175 10.57 17.65 0.13
CA GLN A 175 11.54 16.85 -0.58
C GLN A 175 12.69 16.45 0.35
N LYS A 176 13.19 15.23 0.22
CA LYS A 176 14.33 14.75 1.01
C LYS A 176 15.62 15.43 0.53
N ALA A 177 16.34 16.09 1.44
CA ALA A 177 17.73 16.50 1.17
C ALA A 177 18.68 15.31 1.39
N GLU A 178 19.15 14.73 0.30
CA GLU A 178 20.11 13.64 0.32
C GLU A 178 21.53 14.19 0.22
N THR A 179 22.14 14.53 1.36
CA THR A 179 23.48 15.14 1.39
C THR A 179 24.62 14.23 1.89
N ASP A 180 24.47 12.89 1.96
CA ASP A 180 25.59 11.90 1.80
C ASP A 180 25.34 10.47 2.34
N THR A 181 24.22 10.12 3.01
CA THR A 181 24.11 8.75 3.61
C THR A 181 22.76 8.03 3.59
N ASP A 182 21.64 8.71 3.31
CA ASP A 182 20.30 8.09 3.36
C ASP A 182 19.58 8.26 2.02
N PHE A 183 19.98 7.46 1.02
CA PHE A 183 19.38 7.50 -0.32
C PHE A 183 17.98 6.87 -0.32
N CYS A 184 17.01 7.50 -0.97
CA CYS A 184 15.64 7.01 -1.17
C CYS A 184 15.56 5.70 -1.98
N GLY A 185 16.66 5.29 -2.59
CA GLY A 185 16.73 4.10 -3.42
C GLY A 185 17.81 4.23 -4.48
N THR A 186 17.40 4.21 -5.74
CA THR A 186 18.31 4.14 -6.88
C THR A 186 18.79 5.53 -7.30
N LYS A 187 19.90 5.58 -8.05
CA LYS A 187 20.50 6.84 -8.55
C LYS A 187 19.53 7.70 -9.37
N GLN A 188 18.50 7.09 -9.96
CA GLN A 188 17.51 7.73 -10.81
C GLN A 188 16.56 8.66 -10.03
N ILE A 189 16.38 8.43 -8.73
CA ILE A 189 15.48 9.22 -7.88
C ILE A 189 16.21 10.04 -6.82
N VAL A 190 17.55 10.01 -6.84
CA VAL A 190 18.36 10.74 -5.86
C VAL A 190 18.11 12.24 -6.01
N GLY A 191 17.62 12.87 -4.95
CA GLY A 191 17.20 14.26 -4.89
C GLY A 191 15.79 14.49 -5.42
N GLU A 192 14.97 13.47 -5.67
CA GLU A 192 13.59 13.60 -6.15
C GLU A 192 12.67 12.64 -5.39
N CYS A 193 12.66 12.75 -4.07
CA CYS A 193 11.78 11.95 -3.24
C CYS A 193 11.12 12.76 -2.13
N ALA A 194 9.93 12.33 -1.75
CA ALA A 194 9.19 12.89 -0.63
C ALA A 194 9.74 12.39 0.70
N GLU A 195 10.10 13.28 1.59
CA GLU A 195 10.42 12.94 2.96
C GLU A 195 9.14 12.81 3.80
N ALA A 196 8.21 13.76 3.65
CA ALA A 196 6.92 13.76 4.35
C ALA A 196 5.84 14.49 3.53
N TYR A 197 4.57 14.16 3.83
CA TYR A 197 3.40 14.87 3.30
C TYR A 197 2.56 15.48 4.43
N SER A 198 1.82 16.53 4.13
CA SER A 198 0.74 17.06 4.96
C SER A 198 -0.41 17.53 4.08
N ILE A 199 -1.64 17.30 4.51
CA ILE A 199 -2.83 17.54 3.71
C ILE A 199 -3.75 18.49 4.49
N LEU A 200 -4.10 19.61 3.87
CA LEU A 200 -5.11 20.54 4.36
C LEU A 200 -6.33 20.47 3.46
N THR A 201 -7.49 20.17 4.04
CA THR A 201 -8.75 20.15 3.25
C THR A 201 -9.48 21.47 3.38
N VAL A 202 -9.84 22.06 2.25
CA VAL A 202 -10.68 23.24 2.18
C VAL A 202 -12.11 22.79 1.87
N LEU A 203 -13.05 23.15 2.74
CA LEU A 203 -14.47 22.83 2.62
C LEU A 203 -15.27 24.10 2.36
N SER A 204 -16.38 23.99 1.61
CA SER A 204 -17.24 25.15 1.34
C SER A 204 -18.07 25.58 2.55
N ALA A 205 -18.22 24.68 3.54
CA ALA A 205 -18.90 24.93 4.80
C ALA A 205 -18.31 24.07 5.93
N VAL A 206 -18.73 24.34 7.17
CA VAL A 206 -18.35 23.54 8.35
C VAL A 206 -18.99 22.13 8.24
N PRO A 207 -18.20 21.06 8.38
CA PRO A 207 -18.73 19.70 8.35
C PRO A 207 -19.57 19.36 9.58
N THR A 208 -20.46 18.37 9.45
CA THR A 208 -21.21 17.81 10.57
C THR A 208 -20.25 17.29 11.65
N ASN A 209 -20.65 17.41 12.92
CA ASN A 209 -19.82 17.03 14.07
C ASN A 209 -18.41 17.66 14.08
N ASN A 210 -18.25 18.83 13.42
CA ASN A 210 -16.98 19.51 13.23
C ASN A 210 -15.91 18.59 12.57
N GLY A 211 -16.33 17.61 11.76
CA GLY A 211 -15.46 16.67 11.05
C GLY A 211 -15.03 15.44 11.86
N SER A 212 -15.25 15.41 13.18
CA SER A 212 -14.77 14.35 14.09
C SER A 212 -15.28 12.94 13.78
N ARG A 213 -16.32 12.81 12.95
CA ARG A 213 -16.94 11.56 12.51
C ARG A 213 -16.79 11.32 11.00
N MET A 214 -15.93 12.08 10.33
CA MET A 214 -15.81 12.04 8.87
C MET A 214 -14.40 11.62 8.47
N LEU A 215 -14.29 10.85 7.41
CA LEU A 215 -13.01 10.63 6.73
C LEU A 215 -12.59 11.92 6.03
N ARG A 216 -11.28 12.12 5.90
CA ARG A 216 -10.80 13.19 5.02
C ARG A 216 -11.19 12.85 3.57
N PRO A 217 -11.72 13.81 2.79
CA PRO A 217 -11.94 13.60 1.36
C PRO A 217 -10.66 13.27 0.60
N ASN A 218 -10.78 12.46 -0.44
CA ASN A 218 -9.65 12.02 -1.28
C ASN A 218 -8.77 13.17 -1.77
N MET A 219 -7.45 12.96 -1.81
CA MET A 219 -6.46 13.96 -2.26
C MET A 219 -6.61 14.29 -3.75
N SER A 220 -6.82 13.26 -4.57
CA SER A 220 -6.84 13.34 -6.04
C SER A 220 -8.17 12.84 -6.61
N GLY A 221 -8.48 13.15 -7.86
CA GLY A 221 -9.72 12.74 -8.53
C GLY A 221 -10.47 13.92 -9.13
N GLU A 222 -11.64 13.66 -9.71
CA GLU A 222 -12.51 14.67 -10.32
C GLU A 222 -13.61 15.17 -9.39
N SER A 223 -13.78 14.48 -8.26
CA SER A 223 -14.76 14.78 -7.21
C SER A 223 -14.18 14.43 -5.84
N LYS A 224 -14.85 14.86 -4.77
CA LYS A 224 -14.44 14.64 -3.38
C LYS A 224 -15.49 13.82 -2.64
N ASP A 225 -15.13 12.64 -2.17
CA ASP A 225 -16.02 11.78 -1.40
C ASP A 225 -15.93 12.17 0.08
N LEU A 226 -17.06 12.58 0.67
CA LEU A 226 -17.13 13.04 2.05
C LEU A 226 -17.85 11.99 2.92
N VAL A 227 -17.12 10.92 3.26
CA VAL A 227 -17.68 9.71 3.91
C VAL A 227 -17.75 9.87 5.43
N SER A 228 -18.92 9.65 6.04
CA SER A 228 -19.06 9.55 7.50
C SER A 228 -18.65 8.16 7.99
N LEU A 229 -18.11 8.07 9.21
CA LEU A 229 -17.93 6.80 9.91
C LEU A 229 -19.26 6.09 10.17
N ASP A 230 -20.37 6.84 10.18
CA ASP A 230 -21.72 6.28 10.32
C ASP A 230 -22.21 5.62 9.01
N ASP A 231 -21.58 5.93 7.87
CA ASP A 231 -21.83 5.27 6.58
C ASP A 231 -21.02 3.97 6.42
N LEU A 232 -20.33 3.55 7.49
CA LEU A 232 -19.50 2.35 7.52
C LEU A 232 -20.06 1.33 8.51
N GLU A 233 -20.08 0.07 8.12
CA GLU A 233 -20.44 -1.06 8.96
C GLU A 233 -19.24 -1.50 9.81
N LEU A 234 -18.87 -0.68 10.79
CA LEU A 234 -17.68 -0.91 11.64
C LEU A 234 -17.78 -2.20 12.46
N ASN A 235 -18.99 -2.70 12.71
CA ASN A 235 -19.25 -4.00 13.33
C ASN A 235 -18.85 -5.20 12.46
N ARG A 236 -18.44 -4.98 11.20
CA ARG A 236 -17.82 -6.00 10.35
C ARG A 236 -16.36 -6.27 10.71
N ILE A 237 -15.68 -5.36 11.43
CA ILE A 237 -14.31 -5.59 11.87
C ILE A 237 -14.33 -6.67 12.96
N PRO A 238 -13.77 -7.87 12.69
CA PRO A 238 -13.76 -8.96 13.66
C PRO A 238 -12.73 -8.70 14.78
N THR A 239 -12.85 -9.46 15.86
CA THR A 239 -11.88 -9.48 16.95
C THR A 239 -11.26 -10.87 17.07
N PHE A 240 -9.94 -10.95 17.16
CA PHE A 240 -9.16 -12.16 17.32
C PHE A 240 -8.18 -12.03 18.48
N ASN A 241 -8.17 -13.02 19.36
CA ASN A 241 -7.25 -13.05 20.51
C ASN A 241 -5.79 -13.30 20.08
N ALA A 242 -5.57 -13.88 18.89
CA ALA A 242 -4.22 -14.11 18.38
C ALA A 242 -3.53 -12.83 17.85
N PHE A 243 -4.28 -11.76 17.63
CA PHE A 243 -3.70 -10.45 17.31
C PHE A 243 -3.47 -9.66 18.59
N ASN A 244 -2.38 -8.90 18.61
CA ASN A 244 -2.06 -8.00 19.70
C ASN A 244 -2.47 -6.58 19.35
N GLY A 245 -3.04 -5.89 20.34
CA GLY A 245 -3.21 -4.45 20.30
C GLY A 245 -1.88 -3.72 20.32
N TYR A 246 -1.99 -2.42 20.11
CA TYR A 246 -0.88 -1.48 20.18
C TYR A 246 -0.98 -0.65 21.45
N THR A 247 0.17 -0.16 21.93
CA THR A 247 0.20 0.93 22.90
C THR A 247 -0.36 2.21 22.27
N ALA A 248 -0.81 3.17 23.08
CA ALA A 248 -1.31 4.46 22.58
C ALA A 248 -0.29 5.17 21.67
N GLU A 249 0.99 5.19 22.05
CA GLU A 249 2.07 5.76 21.22
C GLU A 249 2.20 5.06 19.86
N LYS A 250 2.08 3.72 19.84
CA LYS A 250 2.18 2.96 18.60
C LYS A 250 0.93 3.12 17.72
N LEU A 251 -0.25 3.30 18.31
CA LEU A 251 -1.48 3.68 17.59
C LEU A 251 -1.33 5.06 16.96
N GLU A 252 -0.85 6.05 17.72
CA GLU A 252 -0.59 7.40 17.21
C GLU A 252 0.44 7.37 16.07
N GLY A 253 1.53 6.62 16.22
CA GLY A 253 2.53 6.43 15.17
C GLY A 253 1.98 5.77 13.90
N ALA A 254 1.09 4.79 14.05
CA ALA A 254 0.41 4.13 12.92
C ALA A 254 -0.60 5.07 12.25
N ALA A 255 -1.40 5.80 13.02
CA ALA A 255 -2.34 6.80 12.48
C ALA A 255 -1.59 7.89 11.71
N ARG A 256 -0.52 8.45 12.30
CA ARG A 256 0.36 9.42 11.64
C ARG A 256 0.93 8.88 10.33
N ARG A 257 1.36 7.61 10.29
CA ARG A 257 1.82 6.99 9.04
C ARG A 257 0.77 7.08 7.96
N TRP A 258 -0.46 6.63 8.21
CA TRP A 258 -1.48 6.55 7.16
C TRP A 258 -2.11 7.90 6.81
N SER A 259 -2.12 8.88 7.72
CA SER A 259 -2.52 10.27 7.42
C SER A 259 -1.49 11.01 6.57
N HIS A 260 -0.21 10.64 6.66
CA HIS A 260 0.91 11.32 5.98
C HIS A 260 1.61 10.48 4.90
N HIS A 261 0.98 9.37 4.49
CA HIS A 261 1.49 8.49 3.44
C HIS A 261 0.56 8.52 2.23
N THR A 262 1.13 8.47 1.03
CA THR A 262 0.36 8.32 -0.20
C THR A 262 1.10 7.43 -1.20
N GLU A 263 0.33 6.69 -2.01
CA GLU A 263 0.83 5.93 -3.16
C GLU A 263 0.16 6.39 -4.47
N VAL A 264 -0.61 7.48 -4.43
CA VAL A 264 -1.34 8.00 -5.59
C VAL A 264 -0.39 8.34 -6.74
N PHE A 265 0.77 8.94 -6.41
CA PHE A 265 1.76 9.36 -7.40
C PHE A 265 2.63 8.22 -7.93
N SER A 266 2.52 7.02 -7.35
CA SER A 266 3.26 5.83 -7.79
C SER A 266 2.41 4.87 -8.64
N LEU A 267 1.16 5.22 -8.94
CA LEU A 267 0.27 4.45 -9.81
C LEU A 267 0.69 4.55 -11.28
N CYS A 268 0.28 3.56 -12.07
CA CYS A 268 0.49 3.52 -13.52
C CYS A 268 -0.58 4.37 -14.20
N SER A 269 -0.19 5.23 -15.14
CA SER A 269 -1.12 5.95 -16.01
C SER A 269 -1.83 5.01 -16.99
N ILE A 270 -2.92 5.48 -17.60
CA ILE A 270 -3.67 4.73 -18.61
C ILE A 270 -2.86 4.44 -19.87
N GLU A 271 -1.91 5.31 -20.23
CA GLU A 271 -0.98 5.09 -21.35
C GLU A 271 0.13 4.06 -21.01
N GLY A 272 0.06 3.44 -19.83
CA GLY A 272 1.07 2.51 -19.35
C GLY A 272 2.40 3.19 -19.01
N LYS A 273 2.45 4.53 -18.96
CA LYS A 273 3.61 5.23 -18.41
C LYS A 273 3.60 5.02 -16.90
N TYR A 274 4.71 4.51 -16.39
CA TYR A 274 4.95 4.38 -14.97
C TYR A 274 6.40 4.67 -14.66
N TYR A 275 6.61 5.15 -13.45
CA TYR A 275 7.93 5.43 -12.91
C TYR A 275 8.37 4.18 -12.14
N SER A 276 9.38 3.47 -12.62
CA SER A 276 9.79 2.16 -12.05
C SER A 276 10.15 2.21 -10.56
N GLU A 277 10.56 3.40 -10.10
CA GLU A 277 10.90 3.75 -8.73
C GLU A 277 9.93 4.79 -8.15
N GLY A 278 8.81 5.06 -8.82
CA GLY A 278 7.80 6.03 -8.37
C GLY A 278 7.25 5.68 -7.00
N GLY A 279 7.11 4.39 -6.70
CA GLY A 279 6.79 3.90 -5.36
C GLY A 279 7.81 4.35 -4.32
N ARG A 280 9.10 4.43 -4.64
CA ARG A 280 10.12 4.91 -3.71
C ARG A 280 10.20 6.43 -3.70
N ALA A 281 10.12 7.08 -4.85
CA ALA A 281 10.21 8.54 -4.97
C ALA A 281 9.09 9.22 -4.16
N PHE A 282 7.84 8.80 -4.32
CA PHE A 282 6.69 9.53 -3.79
C PHE A 282 6.16 9.00 -2.45
N ARG A 283 6.95 8.21 -1.74
CA ARG A 283 6.56 7.67 -0.43
C ARG A 283 7.11 8.56 0.67
N ALA A 284 6.34 8.81 1.73
CA ALA A 284 6.84 9.54 2.90
C ALA A 284 7.89 8.73 3.67
N HIS A 285 9.17 8.93 3.33
CA HIS A 285 10.30 8.22 3.95
C HIS A 285 10.42 8.44 5.46
N THR A 286 9.87 9.53 6.01
CA THR A 286 9.87 9.77 7.46
C THR A 286 9.04 8.75 8.24
N VAL A 287 7.90 8.30 7.71
CA VAL A 287 6.92 7.48 8.46
C VAL A 287 6.71 6.08 7.90
N SER A 288 7.28 5.78 6.74
CA SER A 288 7.06 4.52 6.04
C SER A 288 8.36 3.91 5.51
N ALA A 289 8.33 2.58 5.35
CA ALA A 289 9.41 1.84 4.73
C ALA A 289 9.66 2.32 3.28
N ASN A 290 10.92 2.38 2.86
CA ASN A 290 11.29 2.81 1.50
C ASN A 290 10.86 1.85 0.38
N TYR A 291 10.37 0.65 0.70
CA TYR A 291 9.95 -0.37 -0.27
C TYR A 291 8.50 -0.80 -0.03
N ALA A 292 7.73 -0.98 -1.11
CA ALA A 292 6.29 -1.19 -1.01
C ALA A 292 5.91 -2.50 -0.30
N ALA A 293 6.73 -3.55 -0.43
CA ALA A 293 6.54 -4.76 0.37
C ALA A 293 6.62 -4.50 1.89
N GLY A 294 7.48 -3.55 2.32
CA GLY A 294 7.56 -3.10 3.71
C GLY A 294 6.38 -2.23 4.13
N VAL A 295 5.84 -1.41 3.21
CA VAL A 295 4.57 -0.69 3.44
C VAL A 295 3.43 -1.68 3.63
N ALA A 296 3.32 -2.68 2.76
CA ALA A 296 2.32 -3.73 2.87
C ALA A 296 2.44 -4.47 4.20
N GLN A 297 3.66 -4.84 4.62
CA GLN A 297 3.91 -5.45 5.92
C GLN A 297 3.40 -4.57 7.08
N ALA A 298 3.70 -3.27 7.07
CA ALA A 298 3.24 -2.33 8.07
C ALA A 298 1.69 -2.23 8.07
N TRP A 299 1.09 -2.10 6.89
CA TRP A 299 -0.36 -2.05 6.71
C TRP A 299 -1.05 -3.26 7.34
N TYR A 300 -0.58 -4.47 7.05
CA TYR A 300 -1.17 -5.68 7.61
C TYR A 300 -0.96 -5.82 9.13
N ASN A 301 0.16 -5.34 9.67
CA ASN A 301 0.37 -5.32 11.12
C ASN A 301 -0.60 -4.38 11.84
N ASP A 302 -0.87 -3.21 11.26
CA ASP A 302 -1.78 -2.21 11.81
C ASP A 302 -3.25 -2.62 11.64
N MET A 303 -3.58 -3.24 10.50
CA MET A 303 -4.91 -3.82 10.30
C MET A 303 -5.19 -4.96 11.28
N ALA A 304 -4.20 -5.83 11.52
CA ALA A 304 -4.32 -6.87 12.54
C ALA A 304 -4.47 -6.28 13.95
N SER A 305 -3.81 -5.16 14.27
CA SER A 305 -4.00 -4.52 15.58
C SER A 305 -5.41 -3.96 15.75
N LEU A 306 -6.04 -3.42 14.70
CA LEU A 306 -7.46 -3.02 14.74
C LEU A 306 -8.39 -4.20 15.05
N MET A 307 -7.97 -5.43 14.74
CA MET A 307 -8.72 -6.67 14.98
C MET A 307 -8.34 -7.37 16.30
N SER A 308 -7.52 -6.78 17.19
CA SER A 308 -7.13 -7.45 18.44
C SER A 308 -8.18 -7.37 19.55
N GLY A 309 -9.04 -6.35 19.54
CA GLY A 309 -9.96 -6.05 20.64
C GLY A 309 -9.30 -5.42 21.88
N GLU A 310 -7.98 -5.21 21.86
CA GLU A 310 -7.21 -4.66 23.00
C GLU A 310 -7.00 -3.14 22.91
N ASN A 311 -7.32 -2.51 21.78
CA ASN A 311 -7.05 -1.09 21.58
C ASN A 311 -8.09 -0.19 22.27
N PRO A 312 -7.69 0.97 22.81
CA PRO A 312 -8.62 1.99 23.27
C PRO A 312 -9.46 2.58 22.11
N GLY A 313 -10.74 2.88 22.36
CA GLY A 313 -11.69 3.23 21.30
C GLY A 313 -11.36 4.50 20.51
N ALA A 314 -10.86 5.57 21.17
CA ALA A 314 -10.58 6.84 20.50
C ALA A 314 -9.35 6.74 19.57
N GLU A 315 -8.27 6.15 20.05
CA GLU A 315 -7.04 5.92 19.31
C GLU A 315 -7.23 4.87 18.19
N GLN A 316 -8.07 3.87 18.43
CA GLN A 316 -8.50 2.92 17.40
C GLN A 316 -9.29 3.62 16.29
N GLN A 317 -10.22 4.52 16.64
CA GLN A 317 -10.96 5.31 15.66
C GLN A 317 -10.00 6.16 14.81
N LEU A 318 -9.01 6.80 15.43
CA LEU A 318 -8.02 7.62 14.75
C LEU A 318 -7.23 6.80 13.72
N LEU A 319 -6.69 5.65 14.11
CA LEU A 319 -5.98 4.74 13.20
C LEU A 319 -6.88 4.24 12.08
N LEU A 320 -8.09 3.78 12.42
CA LEU A 320 -9.07 3.29 11.46
C LEU A 320 -9.38 4.37 10.41
N ALA A 321 -9.70 5.59 10.83
CA ALA A 321 -10.03 6.68 9.93
C ALA A 321 -8.85 7.10 9.03
N ALA A 322 -7.61 7.10 9.56
CA ALA A 322 -6.40 7.35 8.77
C ALA A 322 -6.20 6.27 7.69
N MET A 323 -6.34 4.99 8.07
CA MET A 323 -6.25 3.87 7.13
C MET A 323 -7.33 3.94 6.05
N LEU A 324 -8.57 4.25 6.42
CA LEU A 324 -9.67 4.37 5.46
C LEU A 324 -9.51 5.57 4.53
N SER A 325 -9.00 6.70 5.02
CA SER A 325 -8.71 7.88 4.19
C SER A 325 -7.60 7.56 3.16
N TYR A 326 -6.56 6.83 3.57
CA TYR A 326 -5.54 6.33 2.65
C TYR A 326 -6.10 5.36 1.60
N GLY A 327 -7.01 4.46 1.99
CA GLY A 327 -7.75 3.60 1.06
C GLY A 327 -8.61 4.40 0.08
N LEU A 328 -9.26 5.46 0.55
CA LEU A 328 -10.09 6.35 -0.27
C LEU A 328 -9.24 7.12 -1.29
N ASP A 329 -8.08 7.61 -0.90
CA ASP A 329 -7.15 8.28 -1.82
C ASP A 329 -6.74 7.36 -2.98
N ILE A 330 -6.37 6.11 -2.68
CA ILE A 330 -5.99 5.15 -3.72
C ILE A 330 -7.19 4.79 -4.60
N TYR A 331 -8.35 4.52 -3.99
CA TYR A 331 -9.57 4.21 -4.75
C TYR A 331 -9.87 5.32 -5.77
N LYS A 332 -9.88 6.58 -5.30
CA LYS A 332 -10.19 7.75 -6.12
C LYS A 332 -9.09 8.12 -7.09
N ALA A 333 -7.87 7.61 -6.92
CA ALA A 333 -6.81 7.74 -7.90
C ALA A 333 -6.89 6.66 -9.00
N VAL A 334 -7.48 5.49 -8.73
CA VAL A 334 -7.59 4.40 -9.71
C VAL A 334 -8.90 4.50 -10.51
N TYR A 335 -10.01 4.82 -9.82
CA TYR A 335 -11.36 4.73 -10.36
C TYR A 335 -12.06 6.08 -10.43
N ASN A 336 -12.67 6.36 -11.58
CA ASN A 336 -13.48 7.57 -11.76
C ASN A 336 -14.84 7.42 -11.04
N ASP A 337 -15.72 8.40 -11.20
CA ASP A 337 -17.02 8.39 -10.52
C ASP A 337 -17.98 7.29 -11.02
N ALA A 338 -17.77 6.80 -12.25
CA ALA A 338 -18.50 5.70 -12.85
C ALA A 338 -17.94 4.32 -12.46
N GLY A 339 -16.83 4.26 -11.70
CA GLY A 339 -16.16 3.01 -11.35
C GLY A 339 -15.27 2.46 -12.46
N GLU A 340 -14.93 3.26 -13.47
CA GLU A 340 -14.02 2.86 -14.54
C GLU A 340 -12.57 3.15 -14.15
N ASN A 341 -11.67 2.24 -14.54
CA ASN A 341 -10.24 2.42 -14.35
C ASN A 341 -9.76 3.53 -15.27
N TYR A 342 -9.15 4.56 -14.69
CA TYR A 342 -8.41 5.55 -15.43
C TYR A 342 -6.92 5.60 -15.03
N ARG A 343 -6.54 4.74 -14.08
CA ARG A 343 -5.16 4.37 -13.73
C ARG A 343 -5.10 2.90 -13.34
N TYR A 344 -3.89 2.42 -13.08
CA TYR A 344 -3.59 1.03 -12.78
C TYR A 344 -2.69 0.91 -11.55
N TYR A 345 -2.79 -0.21 -10.82
CA TYR A 345 -2.00 -0.45 -9.62
C TYR A 345 -0.51 -0.67 -9.91
N CYS A 346 -0.20 -1.15 -11.12
CA CYS A 346 1.08 -1.72 -11.55
C CYS A 346 1.43 -3.05 -10.86
N SER A 347 2.23 -3.86 -11.54
CA SER A 347 2.86 -5.06 -10.97
C SER A 347 4.38 -5.05 -11.17
N GLY A 348 5.10 -5.86 -10.40
CA GLY A 348 6.54 -6.02 -10.54
C GLY A 348 7.21 -6.70 -9.36
N ALA A 349 8.47 -6.37 -9.11
CA ALA A 349 9.37 -7.01 -8.16
C ALA A 349 9.06 -6.75 -6.66
N GLY A 350 7.85 -6.29 -6.34
CA GLY A 350 7.43 -5.89 -4.99
C GLY A 350 7.43 -4.38 -4.74
N GLN A 351 7.74 -3.55 -5.75
CA GLN A 351 7.65 -2.09 -5.72
C GLN A 351 6.21 -1.56 -5.64
N PHE A 352 5.21 -2.41 -5.92
CA PHE A 352 3.81 -2.02 -6.06
C PHE A 352 2.87 -2.77 -5.11
N LEU A 353 3.41 -3.51 -4.14
CA LEU A 353 2.63 -4.21 -3.12
C LEU A 353 1.99 -3.23 -2.12
N GLY A 354 0.90 -3.64 -1.51
CA GLY A 354 0.22 -2.92 -0.43
C GLY A 354 -0.74 -1.83 -0.92
N LYS A 355 -0.97 -1.69 -2.22
CA LYS A 355 -1.86 -0.67 -2.79
C LYS A 355 -3.31 -1.11 -2.92
N PHE A 356 -3.55 -2.41 -3.07
CA PHE A 356 -4.91 -2.92 -3.32
C PHE A 356 -5.72 -3.19 -2.05
N MET A 357 -5.08 -3.66 -0.98
CA MET A 357 -5.79 -3.91 0.29
C MET A 357 -6.42 -2.65 0.91
N PRO A 358 -5.78 -1.46 0.91
CA PRO A 358 -6.40 -0.26 1.46
C PRO A 358 -7.79 0.10 0.89
N PRO A 359 -7.99 0.23 -0.45
CA PRO A 359 -9.33 0.49 -0.99
C PRO A 359 -10.29 -0.70 -0.78
N VAL A 360 -9.79 -1.94 -0.76
CA VAL A 360 -10.60 -3.13 -0.43
C VAL A 360 -11.13 -3.06 0.99
N PHE A 361 -10.31 -2.64 1.97
CA PHE A 361 -10.73 -2.52 3.36
C PHE A 361 -11.83 -1.46 3.53
N LEU A 362 -11.68 -0.30 2.87
CA LEU A 362 -12.72 0.72 2.79
C LEU A 362 -14.02 0.17 2.19
N ALA A 363 -13.94 -0.50 1.04
CA ALA A 363 -15.11 -1.04 0.35
C ALA A 363 -15.82 -2.16 1.13
N ALA A 364 -15.06 -2.97 1.87
CA ALA A 364 -15.59 -4.03 2.73
C ALA A 364 -16.38 -3.47 3.93
N LEU A 365 -16.04 -2.26 4.39
CA LEU A 365 -16.76 -1.57 5.46
C LEU A 365 -17.87 -0.65 4.96
N SER A 366 -17.80 -0.18 3.73
CA SER A 366 -18.76 0.81 3.23
C SER A 366 -20.16 0.23 2.99
N ASN A 367 -21.17 1.01 3.38
CA ASN A 367 -22.57 0.83 2.96
C ASN A 367 -22.76 1.09 1.45
N ASN A 368 -21.84 1.82 0.83
CA ASN A 368 -21.87 2.11 -0.59
C ASN A 368 -21.31 0.93 -1.39
N ASN A 369 -22.20 0.17 -2.02
CA ASN A 369 -21.83 -0.98 -2.84
C ASN A 369 -21.03 -0.63 -4.10
N VAL A 370 -20.98 0.63 -4.53
CA VAL A 370 -20.20 1.04 -5.71
C VAL A 370 -18.73 0.69 -5.53
N TYR A 371 -18.13 1.01 -4.37
CA TYR A 371 -16.73 0.69 -4.08
C TYR A 371 -16.46 -0.82 -4.18
N ARG A 372 -17.37 -1.62 -3.60
CA ARG A 372 -17.26 -3.08 -3.56
C ARG A 372 -17.40 -3.71 -4.93
N GLU A 373 -18.42 -3.34 -5.69
CA GLU A 373 -18.67 -3.91 -7.01
C GLU A 373 -17.58 -3.54 -8.01
N THR A 374 -17.00 -2.34 -7.87
CA THR A 374 -15.86 -1.88 -8.68
C THR A 374 -14.63 -2.75 -8.43
N LEU A 375 -14.19 -2.87 -7.18
CA LEU A 375 -13.01 -3.67 -6.82
C LEU A 375 -13.20 -5.17 -7.10
N LYS A 376 -14.43 -5.67 -7.02
CA LYS A 376 -14.79 -7.05 -7.37
C LYS A 376 -14.57 -7.38 -8.84
N GLN A 377 -14.67 -6.39 -9.73
CA GLN A 377 -14.32 -6.59 -11.14
C GLN A 377 -12.81 -6.53 -11.38
N GLU A 378 -12.04 -5.86 -10.52
CA GLU A 378 -10.59 -5.70 -10.69
C GLU A 378 -9.91 -7.06 -10.85
N ALA A 379 -10.19 -8.02 -9.97
CA ALA A 379 -9.63 -9.38 -10.04
C ALA A 379 -9.93 -10.11 -11.37
N LYS A 380 -11.04 -9.79 -12.04
CA LYS A 380 -11.40 -10.35 -13.35
C LYS A 380 -10.70 -9.63 -14.49
N ASN A 381 -10.61 -8.30 -14.41
CA ASN A 381 -10.10 -7.44 -15.47
C ASN A 381 -8.58 -7.51 -15.62
N VAL A 382 -7.87 -7.79 -14.53
CA VAL A 382 -6.43 -7.59 -14.49
C VAL A 382 -5.59 -8.77 -14.93
N VAL A 383 -6.18 -9.96 -15.01
CA VAL A 383 -5.45 -11.22 -15.22
C VAL A 383 -4.69 -11.20 -16.53
N GLY A 384 -3.39 -10.91 -16.43
CA GLY A 384 -2.54 -10.96 -17.61
C GLY A 384 -2.47 -9.65 -18.39
N THR A 385 -2.78 -8.53 -17.76
CA THR A 385 -2.58 -7.22 -18.39
C THR A 385 -1.23 -6.61 -18.03
N GLY A 386 -0.59 -7.05 -16.93
CA GLY A 386 0.59 -6.41 -16.34
C GLY A 386 0.27 -5.11 -15.58
N TYR A 387 -1.01 -4.77 -15.44
CA TYR A 387 -1.48 -3.50 -14.86
C TYR A 387 -2.31 -3.68 -13.59
N GLY A 388 -2.60 -4.92 -13.19
CA GLY A 388 -3.38 -5.20 -11.99
C GLY A 388 -2.68 -4.99 -10.66
N PRO A 389 -3.42 -5.15 -9.54
CA PRO A 389 -2.87 -5.32 -8.21
C PRO A 389 -1.74 -6.33 -8.22
N ASN A 390 -0.56 -5.95 -7.74
CA ASN A 390 0.60 -6.83 -7.76
C ASN A 390 0.37 -8.16 -7.02
N GLU A 391 -0.42 -8.14 -5.94
CA GLU A 391 -0.80 -9.33 -5.17
C GLU A 391 -1.58 -10.35 -5.98
N LEU A 392 -2.42 -9.89 -6.93
CA LEU A 392 -3.27 -10.75 -7.75
C LEU A 392 -2.60 -11.08 -9.08
N GLU A 393 -1.95 -10.08 -9.70
CA GLU A 393 -1.51 -10.17 -11.08
C GLU A 393 -0.40 -11.21 -11.29
N GLN A 394 0.43 -11.47 -10.27
CA GLN A 394 1.50 -12.46 -10.36
C GLN A 394 1.04 -13.90 -10.12
N VAL A 395 -0.23 -14.13 -9.80
CA VAL A 395 -0.81 -15.47 -9.63
C VAL A 395 -1.52 -15.87 -10.91
N LYS A 396 -0.99 -16.87 -11.62
CA LYS A 396 -1.49 -17.30 -12.92
C LYS A 396 -1.93 -18.75 -12.91
N GLU A 397 -2.93 -19.05 -13.73
CA GLU A 397 -3.29 -20.44 -14.02
C GLU A 397 -2.28 -21.03 -15.03
N GLY A 398 -1.73 -22.18 -14.65
CA GLY A 398 -0.89 -23.05 -15.46
C GLY A 398 -1.73 -23.93 -16.38
N VAL A 399 -1.06 -24.72 -17.22
CA VAL A 399 -1.70 -25.47 -18.31
C VAL A 399 -2.62 -26.61 -17.87
N ASP A 400 -2.56 -27.00 -16.60
CA ASP A 400 -3.39 -28.05 -15.99
C ASP A 400 -4.29 -27.53 -14.86
N GLY A 401 -4.49 -26.21 -14.79
CA GLY A 401 -5.29 -25.56 -13.76
C GLY A 401 -4.55 -25.32 -12.43
N ARG A 402 -3.28 -25.75 -12.31
CA ARG A 402 -2.44 -25.39 -11.15
C ARG A 402 -2.18 -23.89 -11.15
N LEU A 403 -1.95 -23.31 -9.98
CA LEU A 403 -1.60 -21.88 -9.89
C LEU A 403 -0.10 -21.74 -9.72
N ILE A 404 0.52 -20.90 -10.56
CA ILE A 404 1.95 -20.62 -10.57
C ILE A 404 2.22 -19.13 -10.40
N TRP A 405 3.44 -18.80 -9.96
CA TRP A 405 3.88 -17.42 -9.79
C TRP A 405 4.66 -16.86 -10.98
N GLY A 406 4.43 -15.59 -11.32
CA GLY A 406 5.30 -14.77 -12.17
C GLY A 406 4.57 -13.65 -12.95
N ASP A 407 5.33 -12.66 -13.38
CA ASP A 407 4.93 -11.59 -14.30
C ASP A 407 4.73 -12.11 -15.72
N GLY A 408 3.81 -11.47 -16.44
CA GLY A 408 3.60 -11.66 -17.87
C GLY A 408 2.12 -11.76 -18.21
N ALA A 409 1.77 -11.33 -19.43
CA ALA A 409 0.40 -11.37 -19.89
C ALA A 409 -0.11 -12.82 -19.97
N ALA A 410 -1.33 -13.07 -19.51
CA ALA A 410 -1.98 -14.37 -19.62
C ALA A 410 -2.39 -14.53 -21.09
N GLY A 411 -1.73 -15.43 -21.81
CA GLY A 411 -2.07 -15.75 -23.19
C GLY A 411 -1.40 -14.90 -24.28
N LEU A 412 -0.66 -13.85 -23.94
CA LEU A 412 0.13 -13.05 -24.90
C LEU A 412 1.63 -13.21 -24.63
N LEU A 413 2.14 -14.44 -24.79
CA LEU A 413 3.58 -14.66 -24.79
C LEU A 413 4.12 -14.20 -26.14
N ASN A 414 4.76 -13.03 -26.15
CA ASN A 414 5.52 -12.64 -27.32
C ASN A 414 6.82 -13.49 -27.40
N PRO A 415 7.43 -13.63 -28.58
CA PRO A 415 8.67 -14.39 -28.73
C PRO A 415 9.81 -13.91 -27.83
N GLN A 416 9.84 -12.62 -27.46
CA GLN A 416 10.89 -12.06 -26.60
C GLN A 416 10.76 -12.55 -25.16
N ASP A 417 9.54 -12.69 -24.62
CA ASP A 417 9.30 -13.21 -23.27
C ASP A 417 9.73 -14.68 -23.16
N VAL A 418 9.45 -15.48 -24.19
CA VAL A 418 9.91 -16.87 -24.27
C VAL A 418 11.43 -16.94 -24.34
N LYS A 419 12.06 -16.14 -25.22
CA LYS A 419 13.53 -16.05 -25.30
C LYS A 419 14.15 -15.59 -23.99
N ARG A 420 13.55 -14.59 -23.33
CA ARG A 420 13.99 -14.10 -22.01
C ARG A 420 13.99 -15.25 -21.03
N TYR A 421 12.86 -15.93 -20.88
CA TYR A 421 12.71 -17.05 -19.95
C TYR A 421 13.81 -18.10 -20.13
N TRP A 422 14.01 -18.57 -21.37
CA TRP A 422 15.01 -19.62 -21.64
C TRP A 422 16.45 -19.13 -21.49
N SER A 423 16.73 -17.85 -21.80
CA SER A 423 18.03 -17.23 -21.55
C SER A 423 18.35 -17.13 -20.06
N GLU A 424 17.36 -16.77 -19.25
CA GLU A 424 17.51 -16.66 -17.80
C GLU A 424 17.67 -18.02 -17.13
N LEU A 425 16.92 -19.01 -17.62
CA LEU A 425 17.02 -20.41 -17.21
C LEU A 425 18.42 -20.96 -17.50
N PHE A 426 18.90 -20.78 -18.73
CA PHE A 426 20.22 -21.27 -19.14
C PHE A 426 21.33 -20.54 -18.39
N GLY A 427 21.30 -19.21 -18.35
CA GLY A 427 22.30 -18.42 -17.64
C GLY A 427 22.31 -18.67 -16.12
N GLY A 428 21.17 -19.01 -15.53
CA GLY A 428 21.04 -19.29 -14.10
C GLY A 428 21.68 -20.59 -13.64
N GLN A 429 21.82 -21.60 -14.52
CA GLN A 429 22.50 -22.88 -14.21
C GLN A 429 21.96 -23.61 -12.96
N CYS A 430 20.69 -23.38 -12.58
CA CYS A 430 20.05 -24.08 -11.45
C CYS A 430 19.11 -25.21 -11.91
N TYR A 431 19.08 -25.55 -13.20
CA TYR A 431 18.24 -26.61 -13.75
C TYR A 431 18.88 -28.00 -13.61
N ALA A 432 18.08 -29.06 -13.75
CA ALA A 432 18.58 -30.43 -13.68
C ALA A 432 19.56 -30.74 -14.83
N GLY A 433 20.76 -31.22 -14.49
CA GLY A 433 21.82 -31.51 -15.47
C GLY A 433 22.67 -30.30 -15.86
N ALA A 434 22.49 -29.14 -15.21
CA ALA A 434 23.40 -28.00 -15.36
C ALA A 434 24.84 -28.37 -14.98
N SER A 435 25.80 -27.84 -15.74
CA SER A 435 27.24 -28.07 -15.52
C SER A 435 27.91 -26.91 -14.78
N GLY A 436 27.29 -25.73 -14.77
CA GLY A 436 27.76 -24.55 -14.06
C GLY A 436 27.28 -24.43 -12.62
N SER A 437 27.79 -23.42 -11.92
CA SER A 437 27.30 -23.06 -10.57
C SER A 437 25.96 -22.35 -10.67
N CYS A 438 24.98 -22.81 -9.90
CA CYS A 438 23.67 -22.16 -9.79
C CYS A 438 23.80 -20.69 -9.34
N ASN A 439 23.18 -19.79 -10.09
CA ASN A 439 23.11 -18.36 -9.84
C ASN A 439 21.66 -17.84 -9.99
N PRO A 440 20.92 -17.68 -8.88
CA PRO A 440 19.55 -17.19 -8.92
C PRO A 440 19.42 -15.71 -9.30
N ASN A 441 20.52 -14.95 -9.39
CA ASN A 441 20.47 -13.52 -9.65
C ASN A 441 20.45 -13.16 -11.14
N ILE A 442 20.45 -14.16 -12.02
CA ILE A 442 20.40 -13.94 -13.47
C ILE A 442 19.00 -13.48 -13.90
N GLY A 443 18.97 -12.43 -14.73
CA GLY A 443 17.77 -12.01 -15.43
C GLY A 443 16.73 -11.24 -14.61
N LYS A 444 15.55 -11.11 -15.22
CA LYS A 444 14.34 -10.60 -14.61
C LYS A 444 13.78 -11.63 -13.63
N LYS A 445 13.97 -11.34 -12.36
CA LYS A 445 13.58 -12.16 -11.20
C LYS A 445 12.06 -12.29 -10.97
N THR A 446 11.23 -11.82 -11.90
CA THR A 446 9.77 -11.98 -11.88
C THR A 446 9.24 -12.76 -13.07
N THR A 447 10.07 -13.22 -14.01
CA THR A 447 9.59 -13.89 -15.23
C THR A 447 8.80 -15.16 -14.88
N ARG A 448 7.56 -15.27 -15.42
CA ARG A 448 6.74 -16.48 -15.38
C ARG A 448 7.26 -17.55 -16.34
N ASP A 449 7.02 -18.82 -16.04
CA ASP A 449 7.13 -19.90 -17.04
C ASP A 449 6.14 -19.73 -18.20
N PRO A 450 6.62 -19.53 -19.44
CA PRO A 450 5.76 -19.41 -20.61
C PRO A 450 4.96 -20.69 -20.90
N HIS A 451 5.40 -21.84 -20.39
CA HIS A 451 4.71 -23.11 -20.62
C HIS A 451 3.77 -23.50 -19.48
N GLY A 452 3.68 -22.68 -18.43
CA GLY A 452 2.67 -22.84 -17.38
C GLY A 452 2.85 -24.06 -16.47
N TYR A 453 4.02 -24.66 -16.38
CA TYR A 453 4.29 -25.86 -15.56
C TYR A 453 4.91 -25.55 -14.21
N ILE A 454 5.73 -24.50 -14.13
CA ILE A 454 6.57 -24.21 -12.95
C ILE A 454 6.35 -22.80 -12.39
N ASP A 455 6.57 -22.63 -11.09
CA ASP A 455 6.71 -21.29 -10.50
C ASP A 455 7.96 -20.57 -11.05
N GLY A 456 7.87 -19.26 -11.24
CA GLY A 456 9.04 -18.43 -11.52
C GLY A 456 9.89 -18.12 -10.28
N PRO A 457 11.03 -17.41 -10.46
CA PRO A 457 11.63 -17.05 -11.74
C PRO A 457 12.41 -18.22 -12.40
N PRO A 458 12.69 -18.17 -13.72
CA PRO A 458 13.45 -19.20 -14.44
C PRO A 458 14.84 -19.45 -13.86
N ALA A 459 15.57 -18.44 -13.43
CA ALA A 459 16.92 -18.67 -12.91
C ALA A 459 16.93 -19.65 -11.72
N GLN A 460 15.93 -19.56 -10.83
CA GLN A 460 15.68 -20.52 -9.75
C GLN A 460 14.22 -20.35 -9.27
N PRO A 461 13.32 -21.33 -9.50
CA PRO A 461 11.93 -21.28 -9.04
C PRO A 461 11.79 -21.00 -7.54
N GLY A 462 10.83 -20.13 -7.18
CA GLY A 462 10.55 -19.76 -5.78
C GLY A 462 11.57 -18.83 -5.11
N SER A 463 12.58 -18.36 -5.84
CA SER A 463 13.61 -17.47 -5.30
C SER A 463 13.30 -15.97 -5.49
N ASN A 464 14.17 -15.10 -4.98
CA ASN A 464 14.16 -13.65 -5.22
C ASN A 464 12.78 -12.99 -4.94
N TYR A 465 12.12 -12.45 -5.97
CA TYR A 465 10.90 -11.67 -5.79
C TYR A 465 9.67 -12.52 -5.48
N ALA A 466 9.67 -13.82 -5.77
CA ALA A 466 8.64 -14.74 -5.28
C ALA A 466 8.60 -14.71 -3.75
N SER A 467 9.77 -14.74 -3.10
CA SER A 467 9.88 -14.65 -1.64
C SER A 467 9.41 -13.31 -1.09
N VAL A 468 9.71 -12.21 -1.80
CA VAL A 468 9.34 -10.84 -1.40
C VAL A 468 7.83 -10.63 -1.41
N VAL A 469 7.15 -11.16 -2.43
CA VAL A 469 5.70 -10.97 -2.64
C VAL A 469 4.86 -11.90 -1.75
N LEU A 470 5.40 -13.06 -1.40
CA LEU A 470 4.67 -14.08 -0.64
C LEU A 470 4.21 -13.59 0.75
N GLY A 471 4.98 -12.76 1.46
CA GLY A 471 4.57 -12.24 2.77
C GLY A 471 3.31 -11.37 2.72
N PRO A 472 3.28 -10.34 1.88
CA PRO A 472 2.07 -9.56 1.63
C PRO A 472 0.90 -10.39 1.08
N GLN A 473 1.13 -11.36 0.18
CA GLN A 473 0.07 -12.26 -0.30
C GLN A 473 -0.50 -13.17 0.82
N LYS A 474 0.37 -13.72 1.68
CA LYS A 474 -0.06 -14.47 2.88
C LYS A 474 -0.91 -13.59 3.80
N SER A 475 -0.46 -12.36 4.03
CA SER A 475 -1.17 -11.39 4.88
C SER A 475 -2.53 -11.00 4.30
N MET A 476 -2.59 -10.81 2.97
CA MET A 476 -3.85 -10.59 2.24
C MET A 476 -4.82 -11.76 2.43
N LEU A 477 -4.37 -13.00 2.23
CA LEU A 477 -5.19 -14.19 2.46
C LEU A 477 -5.69 -14.26 3.90
N ALA A 478 -4.80 -14.04 4.88
CA ALA A 478 -5.19 -14.06 6.28
C ALA A 478 -6.28 -13.02 6.58
N MET A 479 -6.17 -11.80 6.05
CA MET A 479 -7.21 -10.77 6.19
C MET A 479 -8.53 -11.17 5.48
N MET A 480 -8.46 -11.79 4.30
CA MET A 480 -9.65 -12.33 3.61
C MET A 480 -10.35 -13.45 4.40
N MET A 481 -9.59 -14.24 5.17
CA MET A 481 -10.11 -15.29 6.05
C MET A 481 -10.61 -14.76 7.39
N ALA A 482 -10.00 -13.69 7.88
CA ALA A 482 -10.37 -13.00 9.11
C ALA A 482 -11.69 -12.24 8.96
N MET A 483 -11.83 -11.49 7.86
CA MET A 483 -12.98 -10.62 7.55
C MET A 483 -13.53 -10.99 6.16
N PRO A 484 -14.52 -11.90 6.06
CA PRO A 484 -15.00 -12.41 4.78
C PRO A 484 -15.52 -11.35 3.79
N GLU A 485 -15.95 -10.18 4.27
CA GLU A 485 -16.36 -9.06 3.43
C GLU A 485 -15.20 -8.51 2.57
N ILE A 486 -13.95 -8.66 3.04
CA ILE A 486 -12.74 -8.44 2.22
C ILE A 486 -12.66 -9.48 1.12
N CYS A 487 -12.88 -10.75 1.45
CA CYS A 487 -12.85 -11.82 0.46
C CYS A 487 -13.89 -11.61 -0.66
N GLU A 488 -15.10 -11.16 -0.31
CA GLU A 488 -16.13 -10.85 -1.31
C GLU A 488 -15.78 -9.66 -2.19
N THR A 489 -15.10 -8.67 -1.60
CA THR A 489 -14.64 -7.47 -2.32
C THR A 489 -13.49 -7.82 -3.28
N VAL A 490 -12.51 -8.61 -2.84
CA VAL A 490 -11.39 -9.08 -3.68
C VAL A 490 -11.88 -10.03 -4.76
N ASN A 491 -12.74 -10.99 -4.40
CA ASN A 491 -13.33 -11.99 -5.28
C ASN A 491 -12.31 -12.74 -6.16
N ASP A 492 -11.18 -13.13 -5.58
CA ASP A 492 -10.14 -13.90 -6.27
C ASP A 492 -9.77 -15.20 -5.53
N GLN A 493 -10.38 -16.31 -5.96
CA GLN A 493 -10.06 -17.63 -5.42
C GLN A 493 -8.69 -18.16 -5.85
N ARG A 494 -8.05 -17.56 -6.86
CA ARG A 494 -6.72 -18.00 -7.29
C ARG A 494 -5.69 -17.58 -6.26
N LEU A 495 -5.73 -16.35 -5.77
CA LEU A 495 -4.84 -15.94 -4.69
C LEU A 495 -4.94 -16.89 -3.49
N VAL A 496 -6.17 -17.20 -3.06
CA VAL A 496 -6.45 -18.13 -1.95
C VAL A 496 -5.79 -19.49 -2.19
N LYS A 497 -6.12 -20.13 -3.32
CA LYS A 497 -5.59 -21.45 -3.68
C LYS A 497 -4.08 -21.44 -3.83
N TYR A 498 -3.52 -20.39 -4.43
CA TYR A 498 -2.08 -20.24 -4.65
C TYR A 498 -1.33 -20.16 -3.33
N VAL A 499 -1.73 -19.25 -2.44
CA VAL A 499 -1.04 -19.06 -1.15
C VAL A 499 -1.14 -20.32 -0.29
N LEU A 500 -2.32 -20.95 -0.20
CA LEU A 500 -2.48 -22.21 0.53
C LEU A 500 -1.62 -23.32 -0.05
N ARG A 501 -1.53 -23.41 -1.39
CA ARG A 501 -0.66 -24.36 -2.08
C ARG A 501 0.80 -24.11 -1.74
N VAL A 502 1.27 -22.87 -1.80
CA VAL A 502 2.67 -22.53 -1.48
C VAL A 502 3.01 -22.84 -0.03
N VAL A 503 2.10 -22.59 0.92
CA VAL A 503 2.34 -22.88 2.34
C VAL A 503 2.39 -24.39 2.62
N ARG A 504 1.59 -25.20 1.91
CA ARG A 504 1.47 -26.65 2.16
C ARG A 504 2.44 -27.51 1.34
N HIS A 505 2.67 -27.12 0.09
CA HIS A 505 3.56 -27.82 -0.86
C HIS A 505 4.90 -27.13 -0.96
N GLY A 506 4.91 -25.80 -1.16
CA GLY A 506 6.11 -25.05 -1.50
C GLY A 506 6.17 -24.72 -2.99
N VAL A 507 7.38 -24.65 -3.53
CA VAL A 507 7.65 -24.44 -4.95
C VAL A 507 7.06 -25.60 -5.75
N TRP A 508 6.39 -25.29 -6.85
CA TRP A 508 5.85 -26.27 -7.76
C TRP A 508 6.64 -26.31 -9.06
N THR A 509 7.23 -27.47 -9.35
CA THR A 509 7.99 -27.71 -10.59
C THR A 509 7.69 -29.07 -11.21
N GLN A 510 6.72 -29.85 -10.69
CA GLN A 510 6.38 -31.18 -11.20
C GLN A 510 4.86 -31.42 -11.36
N ALA A 511 4.40 -32.18 -12.35
CA ALA A 511 5.15 -32.67 -13.50
C ALA A 511 5.43 -31.50 -14.47
N ASP A 512 6.69 -31.36 -14.89
CA ASP A 512 7.15 -30.43 -15.93
C ASP A 512 7.54 -31.23 -17.18
N LYS A 513 6.85 -30.98 -18.29
CA LYS A 513 7.07 -31.73 -19.54
C LYS A 513 8.24 -31.21 -20.35
N CYS A 514 8.71 -30.00 -20.06
CA CYS A 514 9.74 -29.36 -20.85
C CYS A 514 11.12 -29.91 -20.53
N ALA A 515 11.90 -30.21 -21.57
CA ALA A 515 13.28 -30.64 -21.41
C ALA A 515 14.14 -29.53 -20.77
N PRO A 516 15.04 -29.85 -19.81
CA PRO A 516 16.09 -28.94 -19.40
C PRO A 516 17.07 -28.67 -20.55
N PRO A 517 17.86 -27.59 -20.47
CA PRO A 517 18.94 -27.36 -21.43
C PRO A 517 19.86 -28.56 -21.60
N ASP A 518 20.24 -28.82 -22.84
CA ASP A 518 21.09 -29.95 -23.19
C ASP A 518 22.45 -29.82 -22.49
N PRO A 519 22.92 -30.84 -21.76
CA PRO A 519 24.22 -30.77 -21.08
C PRO A 519 25.40 -30.68 -22.05
N ARG A 520 25.19 -30.92 -23.36
CA ARG A 520 26.19 -30.75 -24.42
C ARG A 520 26.20 -29.34 -25.01
N GLU A 521 25.31 -28.45 -24.56
CA GLU A 521 25.25 -27.08 -25.05
C GLU A 521 26.52 -26.31 -24.67
N ASN A 522 26.93 -25.39 -25.54
CA ASN A 522 28.12 -24.58 -25.29
C ASN A 522 27.86 -23.59 -24.16
N SER A 523 28.84 -23.40 -23.27
CA SER A 523 28.75 -22.41 -22.20
C SER A 523 28.64 -20.97 -22.71
N ASN A 524 29.02 -20.69 -23.96
CA ASN A 524 28.83 -19.39 -24.62
C ASN A 524 27.53 -19.26 -25.43
N CYS A 525 26.61 -20.24 -25.34
CA CYS A 525 25.30 -20.16 -25.99
C CYS A 525 24.52 -18.93 -25.49
N ASN A 526 24.11 -18.08 -26.43
CA ASN A 526 23.32 -16.88 -26.19
C ASN A 526 21.89 -17.05 -26.73
N VAL A 527 21.00 -17.50 -25.86
CA VAL A 527 19.56 -17.69 -26.18
C VAL A 527 18.86 -16.37 -26.53
N TRP A 528 19.29 -15.25 -25.94
CA TRP A 528 18.65 -13.94 -26.12
C TRP A 528 18.78 -13.43 -27.56
N GLU A 529 19.99 -13.48 -28.12
CA GLU A 529 20.33 -12.96 -29.46
C GLU A 529 20.04 -13.99 -30.57
N SER A 530 18.88 -14.62 -30.52
CA SER A 530 18.42 -15.63 -31.49
C SER A 530 19.19 -16.96 -31.48
N GLY A 531 19.74 -17.35 -30.32
CA GLY A 531 20.42 -18.64 -30.17
C GLY A 531 21.83 -18.65 -30.76
N GLU A 532 22.53 -17.52 -30.75
CA GLU A 532 23.91 -17.46 -31.21
C GLU A 532 24.77 -18.43 -30.40
N ASN A 533 25.59 -19.23 -31.09
CA ASN A 533 26.43 -20.28 -30.50
C ASN A 533 25.66 -21.40 -29.75
N CYS A 534 24.34 -21.48 -29.92
CA CYS A 534 23.54 -22.57 -29.37
C CYS A 534 23.37 -23.68 -30.42
N THR A 535 23.95 -24.85 -30.17
CA THR A 535 23.88 -26.00 -31.07
C THR A 535 22.60 -26.78 -30.90
N TYR A 536 22.03 -26.81 -29.70
CA TYR A 536 20.91 -27.69 -29.34
C TYR A 536 19.62 -26.94 -28.95
N TYR A 537 19.70 -25.64 -28.70
CA TYR A 537 18.54 -24.79 -28.44
C TYR A 537 17.57 -24.79 -29.63
N GLY A 538 16.29 -25.07 -29.37
CA GLY A 538 15.26 -25.26 -30.40
C GLY A 538 15.29 -26.63 -31.09
N LEU A 539 16.20 -27.54 -30.69
CA LEU A 539 16.27 -28.91 -31.18
C LEU A 539 16.00 -29.95 -30.09
N THR A 540 16.70 -29.88 -28.96
CA THR A 540 16.55 -30.82 -27.84
C THR A 540 16.02 -30.17 -26.56
N TRP A 541 15.99 -28.85 -26.51
CA TRP A 541 15.47 -28.06 -25.39
C TRP A 541 15.03 -26.67 -25.87
N GLY A 542 14.25 -25.95 -25.05
CA GLY A 542 13.71 -24.65 -25.44
C GLY A 542 12.28 -24.73 -26.00
N PRO A 543 11.79 -23.66 -26.65
CA PRO A 543 10.48 -23.67 -27.31
C PRO A 543 10.50 -24.52 -28.58
N LYS A 544 9.36 -25.06 -29.00
CA LYS A 544 9.25 -25.70 -30.32
C LYS A 544 9.35 -24.63 -31.42
N PRO A 545 10.17 -24.83 -32.48
CA PRO A 545 10.36 -23.82 -33.53
C PRO A 545 9.07 -23.42 -34.27
N ASP A 546 8.11 -24.34 -34.39
CA ASP A 546 6.83 -24.15 -35.06
C ASP A 546 5.72 -23.65 -34.12
N ASN A 547 5.93 -23.71 -32.80
CA ASN A 547 4.98 -23.25 -31.81
C ASN A 547 5.67 -22.86 -30.49
N ILE A 548 5.94 -21.56 -30.33
CA ILE A 548 6.63 -21.01 -29.15
C ILE A 548 5.85 -21.18 -27.84
N HIS A 549 4.56 -21.50 -27.89
CA HIS A 549 3.75 -21.78 -26.70
C HIS A 549 3.98 -23.21 -26.18
N GLN A 550 4.59 -24.08 -26.99
CA GLN A 550 5.03 -25.41 -26.58
C GLN A 550 6.53 -25.43 -26.36
N CYS A 551 6.98 -26.29 -25.46
CA CYS A 551 8.39 -26.60 -25.28
C CYS A 551 8.73 -27.93 -25.94
N ILE A 552 10.02 -28.12 -26.22
CA ILE A 552 10.56 -29.44 -26.54
C ILE A 552 10.42 -30.31 -25.29
N GLU A 553 9.81 -31.48 -25.45
CA GLU A 553 9.44 -32.37 -24.35
C GLU A 553 10.62 -33.19 -23.86
N ASN A 554 10.54 -33.64 -22.60
CA ASN A 554 11.52 -34.53 -21.98
C ASN A 554 11.83 -35.76 -22.86
N GLY A 555 13.12 -36.00 -23.10
CA GLY A 555 13.63 -37.25 -23.65
C GLY A 555 13.73 -38.36 -22.59
N ALA A 556 14.22 -39.53 -23.02
CA ALA A 556 14.44 -40.66 -22.12
C ALA A 556 15.38 -40.29 -20.96
N GLY A 557 14.93 -40.51 -19.72
CA GLY A 557 15.68 -40.21 -18.50
C GLY A 557 15.58 -38.77 -18.00
N GLN A 558 14.86 -37.88 -18.71
CA GLN A 558 14.60 -36.51 -18.25
C GLN A 558 13.28 -36.44 -17.48
N ASN A 559 13.23 -35.58 -16.45
CA ASN A 559 12.05 -35.38 -15.60
C ASN A 559 11.76 -33.89 -15.36
N GLY A 560 11.83 -33.09 -16.43
CA GLY A 560 11.59 -31.65 -16.39
C GLY A 560 12.81 -30.82 -16.04
N ARG A 561 12.62 -29.50 -16.00
CA ARG A 561 13.69 -28.51 -15.81
C ARG A 561 14.19 -28.45 -14.36
N TYR A 562 13.30 -28.58 -13.38
CA TYR A 562 13.61 -28.37 -11.96
C TYR A 562 13.05 -29.44 -11.00
N PRO A 563 13.16 -30.75 -11.28
CA PRO A 563 12.57 -31.79 -10.43
C PRO A 563 13.01 -31.75 -8.96
N HIS A 564 14.21 -31.24 -8.69
CA HIS A 564 14.78 -31.18 -7.33
C HIS A 564 14.28 -29.98 -6.49
N TYR A 565 13.53 -29.04 -7.08
CA TYR A 565 12.91 -27.92 -6.37
C TYR A 565 11.46 -28.17 -5.99
N ASP A 566 10.81 -29.21 -6.54
CA ASP A 566 9.41 -29.48 -6.24
C ASP A 566 9.22 -29.77 -4.74
N GLY A 567 8.25 -29.11 -4.12
CA GLY A 567 7.96 -29.24 -2.70
C GLY A 567 8.93 -28.50 -1.77
N THR A 568 9.92 -27.78 -2.32
CA THR A 568 10.84 -27.00 -1.47
C THR A 568 10.13 -25.77 -0.89
N ALA A 569 10.37 -25.45 0.37
CA ALA A 569 9.75 -24.29 1.00
C ALA A 569 10.21 -22.98 0.36
N ILE A 570 9.28 -22.07 0.09
CA ILE A 570 9.57 -20.70 -0.35
C ILE A 570 9.88 -19.85 0.89
N GLY A 571 11.04 -19.19 0.89
CA GLY A 571 11.34 -18.17 1.90
C GLY A 571 10.27 -17.08 1.86
N VAL A 572 9.81 -16.58 3.02
CA VAL A 572 8.79 -15.52 3.05
C VAL A 572 9.44 -14.21 3.50
N GLY A 573 9.56 -13.25 2.59
CA GLY A 573 10.00 -11.89 2.88
C GLY A 573 8.84 -11.02 3.38
N TYR A 574 9.15 -9.92 4.07
CA TYR A 574 8.17 -8.90 4.49
C TYR A 574 6.92 -9.45 5.21
N LYS A 575 7.11 -10.46 6.06
CA LYS A 575 6.01 -11.13 6.78
C LYS A 575 5.40 -10.19 7.82
N SER A 576 4.07 -10.07 7.89
CA SER A 576 3.42 -9.45 9.06
C SER A 576 3.63 -10.34 10.29
N THR A 577 4.22 -9.80 11.35
CA THR A 577 4.50 -10.57 12.57
C THR A 577 3.24 -10.97 13.31
N GLN A 578 2.19 -10.15 13.22
CA GLN A 578 0.85 -10.45 13.74
C GLN A 578 0.23 -11.64 12.99
N ILE A 579 0.28 -11.61 11.65
CA ILE A 579 -0.29 -12.67 10.81
C ILE A 579 0.44 -14.00 10.98
N GLU A 580 1.77 -14.00 11.00
CA GLU A 580 2.52 -15.26 11.15
C GLU A 580 2.22 -15.93 12.49
N ARG A 581 1.96 -15.15 13.55
CA ARG A 581 1.55 -15.68 14.85
C ARG A 581 0.13 -16.23 14.84
N ALA A 582 -0.79 -15.52 14.19
CA ALA A 582 -2.21 -15.86 14.15
C ALA A 582 -2.60 -16.81 13.01
N TRP A 583 -1.64 -17.28 12.21
CA TRP A 583 -1.90 -18.00 10.95
C TRP A 583 -2.82 -19.20 11.15
N ASP A 584 -2.52 -20.05 12.14
CA ASP A 584 -3.28 -21.28 12.38
C ASP A 584 -4.70 -21.00 12.91
N GLU A 585 -4.89 -19.93 13.69
CA GLU A 585 -6.22 -19.52 14.18
C GLU A 585 -7.07 -18.92 13.05
N VAL A 586 -6.49 -18.01 12.28
CA VAL A 586 -7.20 -17.24 11.25
C VAL A 586 -7.46 -18.09 10.01
N VAL A 587 -6.43 -18.79 9.52
CA VAL A 587 -6.47 -19.57 8.28
C VAL A 587 -6.72 -21.04 8.58
N GLY A 588 -5.90 -21.65 9.46
CA GLY A 588 -6.04 -23.06 9.85
C GLY A 588 -6.19 -24.02 8.66
N SER A 589 -7.21 -24.87 8.72
CA SER A 589 -7.54 -25.84 7.66
C SER A 589 -8.47 -25.31 6.56
N LYS A 590 -8.87 -24.02 6.61
CA LYS A 590 -9.79 -23.42 5.63
C LYS A 590 -9.17 -23.50 4.22
N ASN A 591 -10.02 -23.78 3.24
CA ASN A 591 -9.63 -23.90 1.83
C ASN A 591 -10.25 -22.82 0.93
N ASN A 592 -11.18 -22.04 1.48
CA ASN A 592 -11.82 -20.91 0.83
C ASN A 592 -12.09 -19.82 1.86
N CYS A 593 -12.17 -18.58 1.39
CA CYS A 593 -12.77 -17.49 2.13
C CYS A 593 -14.21 -17.34 1.63
N SER A 594 -15.18 -17.38 2.54
CA SER A 594 -16.60 -17.28 2.26
C SER A 594 -17.28 -16.65 3.47
N ILE A 595 -18.33 -15.85 3.26
CA ILE A 595 -19.16 -15.32 4.36
C ILE A 595 -19.71 -16.45 5.25
N ALA A 596 -19.95 -17.64 4.71
CA ALA A 596 -20.37 -18.79 5.50
C ALA A 596 -19.36 -19.19 6.58
N ASN A 597 -18.10 -18.79 6.43
CA ASN A 597 -17.01 -19.04 7.38
C ASN A 597 -16.76 -17.84 8.31
N ARG A 598 -17.69 -16.87 8.40
CA ARG A 598 -17.54 -15.70 9.27
C ARG A 598 -17.31 -16.17 10.71
N PRO A 599 -16.21 -15.74 11.36
CA PRO A 599 -16.00 -16.02 12.76
C PRO A 599 -17.19 -15.48 13.57
N ASN A 600 -17.67 -16.26 14.53
CA ASN A 600 -18.60 -15.71 15.51
C ASN A 600 -17.88 -14.58 16.27
N PRO A 601 -18.53 -13.44 16.53
CA PRO A 601 -17.97 -12.45 17.43
C PRO A 601 -17.68 -13.13 18.78
N PRO A 602 -16.57 -12.80 19.47
CA PRO A 602 -16.28 -13.38 20.78
C PRO A 602 -17.44 -13.14 21.74
N GLU A 603 -17.83 -14.18 22.51
CA GLU A 603 -18.83 -14.02 23.57
C GLU A 603 -18.36 -12.95 24.57
N GLY A 604 -19.08 -11.84 24.64
CA GLY A 604 -18.81 -10.75 25.60
C GLY A 604 -18.22 -9.47 25.03
N VAL A 605 -17.86 -9.40 23.74
CA VAL A 605 -17.47 -8.13 23.10
C VAL A 605 -18.74 -7.38 22.70
N GLN A 606 -19.28 -6.60 23.63
CA GLN A 606 -20.23 -5.54 23.31
C GLN A 606 -19.45 -4.49 22.53
N ILE A 607 -19.60 -4.46 21.20
CA ILE A 607 -19.26 -3.24 20.45
C ILE A 607 -20.22 -2.20 21.00
N THR A 608 -19.72 -1.32 21.88
CA THR A 608 -20.47 -0.15 22.30
C THR A 608 -20.71 0.62 21.01
N ASN A 609 -21.93 0.56 20.49
CA ASN A 609 -22.38 1.52 19.49
C ASN A 609 -22.09 2.89 20.11
N GLY A 610 -21.10 3.60 19.56
CA GLY A 610 -20.78 4.95 20.00
C GLY A 610 -22.02 5.80 19.75
N SER A 611 -22.79 6.03 20.81
CA SER A 611 -23.93 6.95 20.83
C SER A 611 -23.46 8.37 20.94
#